data_AF-A0A660YWM2-F1
#
_entry.id   AF-A0A660YWM2-F1
#
_cell.length_a   1.000
_cell.length_b   1.000
_cell.length_c   1.000
_cell.angle_alpha   90.00
_cell.angle_beta   90.00
_cell.angle_gamma   90.00
#
_symmetry.space_group_name_H-M   'P 1'
#
loop_
_entity.id
_entity.type
_entity.pdbx_description
1 polymer ?
#
loop_
_entity_poly.entity_id
_entity_poly.type
_entity_poly.pdbx_seq_one_letter_code
_entity_poly.pdbx_strand_id
1 'polypeptide(L)'
;SSTTATLAMGDALAVALLEKREFSIEKFARLHPGGSLGKRLSLKIDEIMIKNEQVPVVVEDAPMKDIIIEMTGKRLGMTCVVDIKGVLSGIITDGDLRRLLEKTMEIKELKAKDILTGEPKVTSKDYLASFALQTMETYKITSLVVVDAEKKPEGIVHLHDLLNLGLQSR
;
A
#
# COMPACT_ATOMS: atom_id res chain seq x y z
N SER A 1 -27.19 -11.40 40.46
CA SER A 1 -27.28 -9.96 40.75
C SER A 1 -26.02 -9.32 41.33
N SER A 2 -25.12 -10.03 42.04
CA SER A 2 -23.86 -9.43 42.55
C SER A 2 -22.72 -9.35 41.52
N THR A 3 -22.48 -10.43 40.76
CA THR A 3 -21.44 -10.48 39.71
C THR A 3 -21.67 -9.47 38.59
N THR A 4 -22.92 -9.27 38.16
CA THR A 4 -23.29 -8.28 37.15
C THR A 4 -23.03 -6.85 37.62
N ALA A 5 -23.30 -6.54 38.90
CA ALA A 5 -23.02 -5.22 39.47
C ALA A 5 -21.51 -4.95 39.54
N THR A 6 -20.70 -5.95 39.88
CA THR A 6 -19.23 -5.82 39.89
C THR A 6 -18.65 -5.59 38.50
N LEU A 7 -19.14 -6.28 37.46
CA LEU A 7 -18.71 -6.05 36.07
C LEU A 7 -19.05 -4.62 35.61
N ALA A 8 -20.28 -4.17 35.86
CA ALA A 8 -20.71 -2.82 35.51
C ALA A 8 -19.88 -1.74 36.23
N MET A 9 -19.56 -1.94 37.50
CA MET A 9 -18.70 -1.03 38.27
C MET A 9 -17.25 -1.02 37.73
N GLY A 10 -16.74 -2.17 37.30
CA GLY A 10 -15.42 -2.30 36.66
C GLY A 10 -15.33 -1.51 35.35
N ASP A 11 -16.31 -1.67 34.46
CA ASP A 11 -16.38 -0.92 33.19
C ASP A 11 -16.50 0.59 33.45
N ALA A 12 -17.37 1.00 34.38
CA ALA A 12 -17.53 2.40 34.74
C ALA A 12 -16.23 3.03 35.26
N LEU A 13 -15.47 2.31 36.10
CA LEU A 13 -14.20 2.78 36.61
C LEU A 13 -13.13 2.86 35.52
N ALA A 14 -13.09 1.88 34.60
CA ALA A 14 -12.17 1.89 33.46
C ALA A 14 -12.45 3.09 32.54
N VAL A 15 -13.71 3.34 32.20
CA VAL A 15 -14.12 4.48 31.36
C VAL A 15 -13.78 5.81 32.05
N ALA A 16 -14.14 5.97 33.34
CA ALA A 16 -13.84 7.20 34.08
C ALA A 16 -12.33 7.47 34.18
N LEU A 17 -11.50 6.42 34.29
CA LEU A 17 -10.04 6.57 34.29
C LEU A 17 -9.50 6.97 32.92
N LEU A 18 -10.02 6.38 31.83
CA LEU A 18 -9.62 6.72 30.46
C LEU A 18 -9.95 8.19 30.15
N GLU A 19 -11.14 8.65 30.53
CA GLU A 19 -11.56 10.05 30.38
C GLU A 19 -10.66 10.99 31.20
N LYS A 20 -10.44 10.69 32.49
CA LYS A 20 -9.60 11.52 33.36
C LYS A 20 -8.15 11.61 32.90
N ARG A 21 -7.63 10.58 32.22
CA ARG A 21 -6.26 10.56 31.66
C ARG A 21 -6.16 11.12 30.25
N GLU A 22 -7.28 11.62 29.69
CA GLU A 22 -7.39 12.06 28.30
C GLU A 22 -6.75 11.01 27.37
N PHE A 23 -7.17 9.76 27.56
CA PHE A 23 -6.55 8.63 26.88
C PHE A 23 -6.99 8.62 25.41
N SER A 24 -6.11 9.11 24.54
CA SER A 24 -6.36 9.17 23.10
C SER A 24 -5.92 7.91 22.37
N ILE A 25 -6.39 7.79 21.13
CA ILE A 25 -5.96 6.76 20.18
C ILE A 25 -4.44 6.83 19.94
N GLU A 26 -3.85 8.03 19.87
CA GLU A 26 -2.39 8.16 19.72
C GLU A 26 -1.65 7.68 20.97
N LYS A 27 -2.17 7.98 22.17
CA LYS A 27 -1.62 7.45 23.44
C LYS A 27 -1.70 5.93 23.49
N PHE A 28 -2.79 5.33 23.02
CA PHE A 28 -2.92 3.87 22.94
C PHE A 28 -1.84 3.26 22.03
N ALA A 29 -1.68 3.81 20.83
CA ALA A 29 -0.70 3.34 19.85
C ALA A 29 0.73 3.40 20.38
N ARG A 30 1.08 4.51 21.05
CA ARG A 30 2.40 4.70 21.67
C ARG A 30 2.69 3.73 22.81
N LEU A 31 1.68 3.40 23.62
CA LEU A 31 1.85 2.51 24.78
C LEU A 31 1.83 1.03 24.40
N HIS A 32 1.24 0.67 23.25
CA HIS A 32 1.09 -0.71 22.81
C HIS A 32 1.55 -0.92 21.35
N PRO A 33 2.76 -0.48 20.95
CA PRO A 33 3.19 -0.48 19.55
C PRO A 33 3.31 -1.89 18.96
N GLY A 34 3.50 -2.92 19.79
CA GLY A 34 3.58 -4.32 19.35
C GLY A 34 2.23 -5.00 19.09
N GLY A 35 1.12 -4.44 19.58
CA GLY A 35 -0.22 -5.01 19.37
C GLY A 35 -0.77 -4.68 17.98
N SER A 36 -1.66 -5.53 17.45
CA SER A 36 -2.28 -5.32 16.13
C SER A 36 -2.99 -3.97 15.98
N LEU A 37 -3.63 -3.49 17.06
CA LEU A 37 -4.25 -2.17 17.09
C LEU A 37 -3.21 -1.05 17.20
N GLY A 38 -2.15 -1.21 18.00
CA GLY A 38 -1.10 -0.20 18.10
C GLY A 38 -0.37 0.01 16.77
N LYS A 39 0.06 -1.09 16.11
CA LYS A 39 0.67 -1.06 14.77
C LYS A 39 -0.21 -0.34 13.74
N ARG A 40 -1.51 -0.62 13.74
CA ARG A 40 -2.48 0.02 12.82
C ARG A 40 -2.57 1.53 13.00
N LEU A 41 -2.37 2.00 14.23
CA LEU A 41 -2.56 3.39 14.61
C LEU A 41 -1.29 4.24 14.54
N SER A 42 -0.10 3.63 14.46
CA SER A 42 1.17 4.38 14.46
C SER A 42 2.08 4.14 13.27
N LEU A 43 1.96 3.01 12.56
CA LEU A 43 2.94 2.64 11.54
C LEU A 43 2.76 3.46 10.26
N LYS A 44 3.79 4.21 9.86
CA LYS A 44 3.77 4.98 8.61
C LYS A 44 4.10 4.12 7.40
N ILE A 45 3.59 4.52 6.24
CA ILE A 45 3.93 3.91 4.95
C ILE A 45 5.43 3.98 4.70
N ASP A 46 6.08 5.10 5.05
CA ASP A 46 7.53 5.24 4.93
C ASP A 46 8.32 4.14 5.66
N GLU A 47 7.80 3.57 6.74
CA GLU A 47 8.52 2.56 7.52
C GLU A 47 8.43 1.14 6.90
N ILE A 48 7.49 0.92 5.98
CA ILE A 48 7.15 -0.41 5.47
C ILE A 48 7.24 -0.54 3.95
N MET A 49 7.21 0.58 3.22
CA MET A 49 7.20 0.54 1.77
C MET A 49 8.53 0.00 1.23
N ILE A 50 8.45 -0.65 0.08
CA ILE A 50 9.61 -1.01 -0.73
C ILE A 50 10.16 0.29 -1.33
N LYS A 51 11.47 0.52 -1.21
CA LYS A 51 12.12 1.79 -1.58
C LYS A 51 13.25 1.62 -2.59
N ASN A 52 13.69 2.75 -3.13
CA ASN A 52 14.93 2.90 -3.91
C ASN A 52 14.92 1.98 -5.15
N GLU A 53 16.05 1.33 -5.41
CA GLU A 53 16.23 0.40 -6.54
C GLU A 53 15.29 -0.80 -6.52
N GLN A 54 14.55 -1.06 -5.44
CA GLN A 54 13.56 -2.13 -5.43
C GLN A 54 12.20 -1.70 -6.03
N VAL A 55 11.99 -0.41 -6.27
CA VAL A 55 10.79 0.08 -6.96
C VAL A 55 10.93 -0.23 -8.46
N PRO A 56 10.09 -1.10 -9.04
CA PRO A 56 10.09 -1.37 -10.47
C PRO A 56 9.60 -0.15 -11.23
N VAL A 57 10.46 0.39 -12.09
CA VAL A 57 10.16 1.57 -12.90
C VAL A 57 10.70 1.38 -14.31
N VAL A 58 9.86 1.67 -15.30
CA VAL A 58 10.24 1.76 -16.72
C VAL A 58 9.76 3.07 -17.33
N VAL A 59 10.40 3.51 -18.39
CA VAL A 59 9.97 4.69 -19.16
C VAL A 59 8.85 4.34 -20.14
N GLU A 60 8.03 5.31 -20.53
CA GLU A 60 6.91 5.13 -21.47
C GLU A 60 7.27 4.44 -22.80
N ASP A 61 8.47 4.71 -23.32
CA ASP A 61 8.95 4.12 -24.57
C ASP A 61 9.67 2.77 -24.39
N ALA A 62 9.73 2.23 -23.18
CA ALA A 62 10.41 0.96 -22.90
C ALA A 62 9.75 -0.19 -23.67
N PRO A 63 10.54 -1.06 -24.32
CA PRO A 63 10.03 -2.22 -25.05
C PRO A 63 9.50 -3.27 -24.09
N MET A 64 8.55 -4.09 -24.56
CA MET A 64 7.95 -5.19 -23.79
C MET A 64 8.95 -6.07 -23.04
N LYS A 65 10.11 -6.35 -23.65
CA LYS A 65 11.17 -7.16 -23.03
C LYS A 65 11.67 -6.54 -21.71
N ASP A 66 11.89 -5.24 -21.69
CA ASP A 66 12.46 -4.54 -20.53
C ASP A 66 11.42 -4.47 -19.41
N ILE A 67 10.14 -4.29 -19.76
CA ILE A 67 9.00 -4.35 -18.84
C ILE A 67 8.98 -5.71 -18.11
N ILE A 68 9.05 -6.81 -18.86
CA ILE A 68 9.01 -8.17 -18.30
C ILE A 68 10.23 -8.42 -17.39
N ILE A 69 11.42 -8.00 -17.82
CA ILE A 69 12.65 -8.16 -17.03
C ILE A 69 12.55 -7.38 -15.71
N GLU A 70 12.09 -6.12 -15.76
CA GLU A 70 11.94 -5.28 -14.58
C GLU A 70 10.95 -5.89 -13.57
N MET A 71 9.76 -6.28 -14.05
CA MET A 71 8.73 -6.92 -13.21
C MET A 71 9.23 -8.22 -12.58
N THR A 72 9.91 -9.06 -13.37
CA THR A 72 10.48 -10.34 -12.89
C THR A 72 11.59 -10.10 -11.86
N GLY A 73 12.44 -9.09 -12.09
CA GLY A 73 13.56 -8.76 -11.24
C GLY A 73 13.14 -8.28 -9.85
N LYS A 74 12.06 -7.50 -9.76
CA LYS A 74 11.57 -6.95 -8.47
C LYS A 74 10.54 -7.84 -7.77
N ARG A 75 9.93 -8.81 -8.47
CA ARG A 75 8.98 -9.81 -7.92
C ARG A 75 7.74 -9.20 -7.25
N LEU A 76 7.27 -8.07 -7.75
CA LEU A 76 6.03 -7.41 -7.27
C LEU A 76 4.83 -7.64 -8.19
N GLY A 77 5.02 -8.34 -9.30
CA GLY A 77 3.96 -8.57 -10.30
C GLY A 77 3.45 -7.28 -10.96
N MET A 78 4.19 -6.18 -10.81
CA MET A 78 3.89 -4.89 -11.42
C MET A 78 5.13 -4.02 -11.61
N THR A 79 5.03 -3.02 -12.48
CA THR A 79 6.01 -1.93 -12.65
C THR A 79 5.31 -0.58 -12.82
N CYS A 80 5.93 0.48 -12.32
CA CYS A 80 5.53 1.84 -12.62
C CYS A 80 6.01 2.22 -14.02
N VAL A 81 5.22 3.02 -14.72
CA VAL A 81 5.59 3.64 -16.00
C VAL A 81 5.68 5.13 -15.80
N VAL A 82 6.82 5.71 -16.15
CA VAL A 82 7.11 7.14 -15.97
C VAL A 82 7.38 7.84 -17.29
N ASP A 83 7.01 9.12 -17.34
CA ASP A 83 7.36 10.02 -18.44
C ASP A 83 8.85 10.38 -18.44
N ILE A 84 9.26 11.22 -19.40
CA ILE A 84 10.65 11.71 -19.52
C ILE A 84 11.13 12.55 -18.32
N LYS A 85 10.22 13.05 -17.47
CA LYS A 85 10.52 13.81 -16.25
C LYS A 85 10.52 12.93 -15.01
N GLY A 86 10.26 11.63 -15.16
CA GLY A 86 10.14 10.67 -14.06
C GLY A 86 8.78 10.70 -13.36
N VAL A 87 7.80 11.43 -13.89
CA VAL A 87 6.46 11.54 -13.32
C VAL A 87 5.67 10.28 -13.67
N LEU A 88 4.91 9.75 -12.70
CA LEU A 88 4.10 8.55 -12.88
C LEU A 88 2.99 8.77 -13.92
N SER A 89 3.12 8.08 -15.05
CA SER A 89 2.12 8.01 -16.12
C SER A 89 1.11 6.88 -15.89
N GLY A 90 1.56 5.75 -15.36
CA GLY A 90 0.70 4.60 -15.12
C GLY A 90 1.42 3.42 -14.48
N ILE A 91 0.75 2.27 -14.48
CA ILE A 91 1.33 1.00 -14.01
C ILE A 91 1.05 -0.10 -15.03
N ILE A 92 1.87 -1.15 -14.99
CA ILE A 92 1.63 -2.39 -15.72
C ILE A 92 1.69 -3.52 -14.71
N THR A 93 0.71 -4.43 -14.76
CA THR A 93 0.62 -5.60 -13.88
C THR A 93 0.68 -6.91 -14.67
N ASP A 94 0.97 -8.03 -14.00
CA ASP A 94 0.86 -9.37 -14.62
C ASP A 94 -0.53 -9.62 -15.22
N GLY A 95 -1.56 -9.04 -14.61
CA GLY A 95 -2.93 -9.09 -15.12
C GLY A 95 -3.09 -8.37 -16.46
N ASP A 96 -2.41 -7.23 -16.65
CA ASP A 96 -2.40 -6.50 -17.93
C ASP A 96 -1.69 -7.30 -19.01
N LEU A 97 -0.51 -7.85 -18.69
CA LEU A 97 0.25 -8.71 -19.60
C LEU A 97 -0.56 -9.94 -20.03
N ARG A 98 -1.20 -10.62 -19.07
CA ARG A 98 -2.08 -11.76 -19.37
C ARG A 98 -3.23 -11.36 -20.28
N ARG A 99 -3.95 -10.27 -19.97
CA ARG A 99 -5.06 -9.76 -20.80
C ARG A 99 -4.62 -9.34 -22.20
N LEU A 100 -3.39 -8.85 -22.35
CA LEU A 100 -2.82 -8.51 -23.64
C LEU A 100 -2.55 -9.75 -24.49
N LEU A 101 -1.93 -10.78 -23.89
CA LEU A 101 -1.61 -12.04 -24.56
C LEU A 101 -2.85 -12.81 -25.03
N GLU A 102 -3.99 -12.65 -24.33
CA GLU A 102 -5.29 -13.18 -24.79
C GLU A 102 -5.80 -12.51 -26.07
N LYS A 103 -5.37 -11.27 -26.35
CA LYS A 103 -5.79 -10.50 -27.53
C LYS A 103 -4.85 -10.64 -28.71
N THR A 104 -3.54 -10.66 -28.47
CA THR A 104 -2.53 -10.74 -29.52
C THR A 104 -1.23 -11.36 -29.03
N MET A 105 -0.56 -12.08 -29.92
CA MET A 105 0.80 -12.61 -29.71
C MET A 105 1.88 -11.67 -30.29
N GLU A 106 1.48 -10.64 -31.04
CA GLU A 106 2.37 -9.65 -31.64
C GLU A 106 2.75 -8.56 -30.63
N ILE A 107 3.49 -8.94 -29.60
CA ILE A 107 3.86 -8.04 -28.50
C ILE A 107 5.23 -7.36 -28.67
N LYS A 108 5.98 -7.73 -29.71
CA LYS A 108 7.38 -7.34 -29.88
C LYS A 108 7.56 -5.84 -30.13
N GLU A 109 6.61 -5.22 -30.81
CA GLU A 109 6.65 -3.78 -31.15
C GLU A 109 5.94 -2.90 -30.11
N LEU A 110 5.27 -3.51 -29.14
CA LEU A 110 4.55 -2.78 -28.10
C LEU A 110 5.52 -2.19 -27.08
N LYS A 111 5.21 -0.96 -26.68
CA LYS A 111 5.91 -0.20 -25.63
C LYS A 111 5.06 -0.10 -24.38
N ALA A 112 5.67 0.33 -23.28
CA ALA A 112 4.99 0.50 -22.00
C ALA A 112 3.74 1.40 -22.10
N LYS A 113 3.83 2.52 -22.84
CA LYS A 113 2.70 3.43 -23.06
C LYS A 113 1.50 2.81 -23.78
N ASP A 114 1.71 1.76 -24.56
CA ASP A 114 0.65 1.13 -25.35
C ASP A 114 -0.21 0.18 -24.51
N ILE A 115 0.30 -0.23 -23.33
CA ILE A 115 -0.30 -1.28 -22.50
C ILE A 115 -0.54 -0.85 -21.05
N LEU A 116 -0.01 0.32 -20.63
CA LEU A 116 -0.16 0.78 -19.26
C LEU A 116 -1.63 0.98 -18.89
N THR A 117 -1.93 0.71 -17.62
CA THR A 117 -3.14 1.21 -16.99
C THR A 117 -2.86 2.60 -16.45
N GLY A 118 -3.52 3.60 -17.04
CA GLY A 118 -3.43 4.99 -16.60
C GLY A 118 -4.14 5.24 -15.28
N GLU A 119 -3.88 6.41 -14.69
CA GLU A 119 -4.50 6.87 -13.43
C GLU A 119 -4.47 5.85 -12.27
N PRO A 120 -3.30 5.27 -11.95
CA PRO A 120 -3.17 4.34 -10.84
C PRO A 120 -3.53 5.01 -9.53
N LYS A 121 -4.01 4.22 -8.57
CA LYS A 121 -4.16 4.69 -7.19
C LYS A 121 -2.78 4.89 -6.58
N VAL A 122 -2.59 6.04 -5.96
CA VAL A 122 -1.34 6.45 -5.34
C VAL A 122 -1.58 6.94 -3.93
N THR A 123 -0.51 6.97 -3.13
CA THR A 123 -0.49 7.53 -1.78
C THR A 123 0.82 8.27 -1.53
N SER A 124 0.93 8.95 -0.39
CA SER A 124 2.17 9.54 0.12
C SER A 124 2.74 8.67 1.25
N LYS A 125 4.08 8.68 1.41
CA LYS A 125 4.79 7.98 2.49
C LYS A 125 4.41 8.46 3.90
N ASP A 126 3.86 9.67 4.00
CA ASP A 126 3.50 10.29 5.28
C ASP A 126 2.21 9.72 5.90
N TYR A 127 1.39 9.02 5.10
CA TYR A 127 0.18 8.38 5.59
C TYR A 127 0.49 7.12 6.40
N LEU A 128 -0.51 6.68 7.19
CA LEU A 128 -0.43 5.44 7.94
C LEU A 128 -0.61 4.22 7.03
N ALA A 129 0.03 3.11 7.39
CA ALA A 129 -0.13 1.82 6.71
C ALA A 129 -1.60 1.34 6.67
N SER A 130 -2.40 1.73 7.67
CA SER A 130 -3.84 1.47 7.70
C SER A 130 -4.62 2.16 6.57
N PHE A 131 -4.19 3.37 6.16
CA PHE A 131 -4.76 4.07 5.01
C PHE A 131 -4.45 3.34 3.70
N ALA A 132 -3.23 2.82 3.55
CA ALA A 132 -2.86 2.00 2.39
C ALA A 132 -3.73 0.73 2.31
N LEU A 133 -3.92 0.01 3.43
CA LEU A 133 -4.77 -1.17 3.49
C LEU A 133 -6.21 -0.85 3.08
N GLN A 134 -6.80 0.21 3.65
CA GLN A 134 -8.16 0.62 3.33
C GLN A 134 -8.32 0.98 1.85
N THR A 135 -7.33 1.69 1.29
CA THR A 135 -7.30 2.05 -0.14
C THR A 135 -7.26 0.79 -1.01
N MET A 136 -6.38 -0.16 -0.68
CA MET A 136 -6.26 -1.42 -1.39
C MET A 136 -7.56 -2.23 -1.41
N GLU A 137 -8.26 -2.30 -0.27
CA GLU A 137 -9.53 -3.02 -0.16
C GLU A 137 -10.66 -2.34 -0.94
N THR A 138 -10.74 -1.01 -0.82
CA THR A 138 -11.76 -0.21 -1.50
C THR A 138 -11.67 -0.38 -3.01
N TYR A 139 -10.44 -0.34 -3.56
CA TYR A 139 -10.21 -0.46 -4.99
C TYR A 139 -9.90 -1.89 -5.46
N LYS A 140 -9.89 -2.87 -4.55
CA LYS A 140 -9.55 -4.29 -4.80
C LYS A 140 -8.22 -4.47 -5.53
N ILE A 141 -7.20 -3.75 -5.09
CA ILE A 141 -5.82 -3.82 -5.61
C ILE A 141 -4.88 -4.42 -4.57
N THR A 142 -3.82 -5.09 -5.01
CA THR A 142 -2.84 -5.74 -4.13
C THR A 142 -1.54 -4.96 -3.95
N SER A 143 -1.33 -3.91 -4.75
CA SER A 143 -0.17 -3.03 -4.70
C SER A 143 -0.63 -1.58 -4.80
N LEU A 144 0.03 -0.69 -4.05
CA LEU A 144 -0.26 0.73 -4.03
C LEU A 144 1.04 1.51 -4.20
N VAL A 145 1.09 2.39 -5.20
CA VAL A 145 2.29 3.17 -5.49
C VAL A 145 2.36 4.36 -4.54
N VAL A 146 3.53 4.58 -3.97
CA VAL A 146 3.85 5.74 -3.14
C VAL A 146 4.60 6.75 -3.99
N VAL A 147 4.08 7.98 -4.05
CA VAL A 147 4.66 9.06 -4.85
C VAL A 147 5.06 10.25 -3.98
N ASP A 148 6.08 10.98 -4.45
CA ASP A 148 6.48 12.24 -3.86
C ASP A 148 5.58 13.42 -4.28
N ALA A 149 5.94 14.64 -3.85
CA ALA A 149 5.20 15.87 -4.18
C ALA A 149 5.21 16.22 -5.69
N GLU A 150 6.17 15.70 -6.45
CA GLU A 150 6.26 15.86 -7.91
C GLU A 150 5.58 14.69 -8.66
N LYS A 151 4.90 13.80 -7.94
CA LYS A 151 4.23 12.59 -8.46
C LYS A 151 5.23 11.58 -9.07
N LYS A 152 6.47 11.57 -8.58
CA LYS A 152 7.47 10.55 -8.94
C LYS A 152 7.33 9.34 -8.02
N PRO A 153 7.43 8.10 -8.52
CA PRO A 153 7.38 6.91 -7.68
C PRO A 153 8.58 6.86 -6.73
N GLU A 154 8.33 6.86 -5.42
CA GLU A 154 9.37 6.72 -4.38
C GLU A 154 9.24 5.41 -3.58
N GLY A 155 8.11 4.72 -3.71
CA GLY A 155 7.92 3.43 -3.06
C GLY A 155 6.71 2.63 -3.54
N ILE A 156 6.60 1.39 -3.07
CA ILE A 156 5.43 0.54 -3.28
C ILE A 156 5.07 -0.14 -1.96
N VAL A 157 3.79 -0.22 -1.66
CA VAL A 157 3.26 -1.05 -0.58
C VAL A 157 2.56 -2.25 -1.20
N HIS A 158 2.90 -3.46 -0.74
CA HIS A 158 2.21 -4.68 -1.15
C HIS A 158 1.26 -5.14 -0.04
N LEU A 159 0.08 -5.64 -0.41
CA LEU A 159 -0.95 -6.08 0.53
C LEU A 159 -0.43 -7.15 1.50
N HIS A 160 0.33 -8.12 0.99
CA HIS A 160 0.92 -9.17 1.82
C HIS A 160 1.84 -8.63 2.92
N ASP A 161 2.57 -7.53 2.68
CA ASP A 161 3.43 -6.93 3.70
C ASP A 161 2.60 -6.34 4.84
N LEU A 162 1.48 -5.68 4.50
CA LEU A 162 0.52 -5.16 5.48
C LEU A 162 -0.09 -6.29 6.34
N LEU A 163 -0.49 -7.39 5.69
CA LEU A 163 -1.06 -8.55 6.38
C LEU A 163 -0.03 -9.23 7.29
N ASN A 164 1.21 -9.40 6.83
CA ASN A 164 2.31 -9.98 7.61
C ASN A 164 2.66 -9.14 8.85
N LEU A 165 2.43 -7.82 8.79
CA LEU A 165 2.60 -6.93 9.94
C LEU A 165 1.45 -7.03 10.95
N GLY A 166 0.40 -7.81 10.66
CA GLY A 166 -0.77 -8.01 11.50
C GLY A 166 -1.87 -6.97 11.29
N LEU A 167 -1.83 -6.24 10.18
CA LEU A 167 -2.93 -5.38 9.76
C LEU A 167 -3.99 -6.25 9.10
N GLN A 168 -5.23 -6.15 9.55
CA GLN A 168 -6.37 -6.88 8.99
C GLN A 168 -7.55 -5.93 8.94
N SER A 169 -8.36 -5.95 7.89
CA SER A 169 -9.62 -5.20 7.91
C SER A 169 -10.60 -5.83 8.89
N ARG A 170 -11.39 -4.96 9.52
CA ARG A 170 -12.34 -5.34 10.55
C ARG A 170 -13.56 -6.00 9.93
#